data_AF-A0A7X7TSZ8-F1
#
_entry.id   AF-A0A7X7TSZ8-F1
#
_cell.length_a   1.000
_cell.length_b   1.000
_cell.length_c   1.000
_cell.angle_alpha   90.00
_cell.angle_beta   90.00
_cell.angle_gamma   90.00
#
_symmetry.space_group_name_H-M   'P 1'
#
loop_
_entity.id
_entity.type
_entity.pdbx_description
1 polymer ?
#
loop_
_entity_poly.entity_id
_entity_poly.type
_entity_poly.pdbx_seq_one_letter_code
_entity_poly.pdbx_strand_id
1 'polypeptide(L)'
;MALNELIKHLVDKPLDTQSRNYLVNRENEVDTLNKIVTYQPYGIFGIAGETGIGKTTVLNFITPKEVFIRKVNISLRDSTDSILYDLTYNLAKSLESDGEIGKDAQSIKEWMAYEVSTVRGFSLGLSMVGSASASFQTSNTPRFDFFTAREKLAELITKTVQSKGKFLLLIDELDKEKKEDVLRTIDAIKSQILFDNFVIVISLPYSIYREYAADRMHWNESGNLENIFKDIVFLEPLSKSDIKELLVKRLHEYLHLISDNVFEIASDFADGNPRDALWIMNKTVFDNIEAQRLEAEHILKTVNKLAREYITTPLTENQRRAIGLLKNFVGTKDKLVERLQESGIKRTTTYSIINQLIEKKIIIERNGVYKLSGKYKYTTIE
;
A
#
# COMPACT_ATOMS: atom_id res chain seq x y z
N MET A 1 32.04 -15.45 2.57
CA MET A 1 30.61 -15.35 2.92
C MET A 1 29.99 -14.37 1.95
N ALA A 2 29.10 -14.85 1.09
CA ALA A 2 28.69 -14.11 -0.09
C ALA A 2 27.57 -13.13 0.25
N LEU A 3 27.54 -12.00 -0.45
CA LEU A 3 26.48 -10.99 -0.39
C LEU A 3 25.10 -11.59 -0.75
N ASN A 4 25.06 -12.80 -1.32
CA ASN A 4 23.85 -13.55 -1.65
C ASN A 4 22.93 -13.82 -0.45
N GLU A 5 23.47 -13.99 0.76
CA GLU A 5 22.65 -14.19 1.95
C GLU A 5 21.82 -12.95 2.29
N LEU A 6 22.32 -11.74 1.97
CA LEU A 6 21.59 -10.48 2.19
C LEU A 6 20.27 -10.43 1.43
N ILE A 7 20.19 -11.08 0.27
CA ILE A 7 19.02 -11.05 -0.61
C ILE A 7 17.77 -11.56 0.13
N LYS A 8 17.91 -12.60 0.94
CA LYS A 8 16.81 -13.20 1.71
C LYS A 8 16.22 -12.23 2.73
N HIS A 9 17.06 -11.38 3.32
CA HIS A 9 16.67 -10.39 4.32
C HIS A 9 16.13 -9.08 3.71
N LEU A 10 16.47 -8.82 2.44
CA LEU A 10 16.05 -7.65 1.67
C LEU A 10 14.81 -7.90 0.79
N VAL A 11 14.16 -9.06 0.89
CA VAL A 11 12.90 -9.29 0.18
C VAL A 11 11.81 -8.40 0.79
N ASP A 12 11.10 -7.66 -0.08
CA ASP A 12 9.91 -6.92 0.32
C ASP A 12 8.80 -7.90 0.71
N LYS A 13 8.73 -8.19 2.00
CA LYS A 13 7.65 -8.94 2.63
C LYS A 13 7.08 -8.10 3.78
N PRO A 14 5.75 -7.96 3.85
CA PRO A 14 5.11 -7.34 4.99
C PRO A 14 5.54 -8.04 6.29
N LEU A 15 5.75 -7.26 7.33
CA LEU A 15 6.06 -7.80 8.65
C LEU A 15 4.79 -8.33 9.31
N ASP A 16 4.98 -9.23 10.26
CA ASP A 16 3.95 -9.87 11.08
C ASP A 16 4.34 -9.81 12.55
N THR A 17 3.46 -10.32 13.41
CA THR A 17 3.66 -10.30 14.87
C THR A 17 4.91 -11.05 15.32
N GLN A 18 5.37 -12.07 14.58
CA GLN A 18 6.59 -12.82 14.88
C GLN A 18 7.86 -12.00 14.57
N SER A 19 7.76 -11.08 13.62
CA SER A 19 8.85 -10.23 13.15
C SER A 19 8.80 -8.80 13.73
N ARG A 20 8.16 -8.62 14.90
CA ARG A 20 7.97 -7.35 15.60
C ARG A 20 9.25 -6.54 15.81
N ASN A 21 10.38 -7.20 16.05
CA ASN A 21 11.67 -6.54 16.29
C ASN A 21 12.17 -5.75 15.06
N TYR A 22 11.63 -6.02 13.87
CA TYR A 22 11.95 -5.30 12.64
C TYR A 22 10.99 -4.14 12.35
N LEU A 23 9.95 -3.94 13.16
CA LEU A 23 9.07 -2.77 13.04
C LEU A 23 9.84 -1.50 13.42
N VAL A 24 9.61 -0.43 12.67
CA VAL A 24 10.22 0.88 12.89
C VAL A 24 9.16 1.95 12.71
N ASN A 25 8.96 2.76 13.75
CA ASN A 25 8.17 4.00 13.74
C ASN A 25 6.76 3.83 13.15
N ARG A 26 6.03 2.82 13.63
CA ARG A 26 4.62 2.51 13.29
C ARG A 26 3.76 2.15 14.50
N GLU A 27 4.34 2.26 15.69
CA GLU A 27 3.72 1.88 16.95
C GLU A 27 2.49 2.75 17.24
N ASN A 28 2.56 4.04 16.94
CA ASN A 28 1.46 4.96 17.16
C ASN A 28 0.22 4.62 16.32
N GLU A 29 0.41 4.32 15.04
CA GLU A 29 -0.69 3.96 14.14
C GLU A 29 -1.29 2.60 14.50
N VAL A 30 -0.44 1.62 14.84
CA VAL A 30 -0.86 0.31 15.34
C VAL A 30 -1.66 0.46 16.65
N ASP A 31 -1.16 1.23 17.61
CA ASP A 31 -1.82 1.45 18.89
C ASP A 31 -3.14 2.20 18.73
N THR A 32 -3.20 3.17 17.82
CA THR A 32 -4.43 3.91 17.49
C THR A 32 -5.49 2.97 16.93
N LEU A 33 -5.12 2.13 15.95
CA LEU A 33 -6.04 1.15 15.37
C LEU A 33 -6.48 0.10 16.40
N ASN A 34 -5.57 -0.39 17.24
CA ASN A 34 -5.93 -1.31 18.32
C ASN A 34 -6.93 -0.68 19.31
N LYS A 35 -6.74 0.58 19.69
CA LYS A 35 -7.68 1.32 20.55
C LYS A 35 -9.03 1.51 19.86
N ILE A 36 -9.04 1.92 18.59
CA ILE A 36 -10.25 2.05 17.78
C ILE A 36 -11.02 0.73 17.80
N VAL A 37 -10.38 -0.39 17.45
CA VAL A 37 -11.06 -1.68 17.40
C VAL A 37 -11.50 -2.15 18.78
N THR A 38 -10.75 -1.85 19.84
CA THR A 38 -11.13 -2.22 21.22
C THR A 38 -12.36 -1.46 21.69
N TYR A 39 -12.41 -0.14 21.50
CA TYR A 39 -13.41 0.71 22.15
C TYR A 39 -14.59 1.11 21.26
N GLN A 40 -14.45 1.12 19.94
CA GLN A 40 -15.55 1.49 19.05
C GLN A 40 -16.57 0.35 18.97
N PRO A 41 -17.87 0.60 19.17
CA PRO A 41 -18.88 -0.46 19.15
C PRO A 41 -19.06 -1.07 17.76
N TYR A 42 -18.91 -0.24 16.71
CA TYR A 42 -18.96 -0.66 15.32
C TYR A 42 -18.32 0.40 14.42
N GLY A 43 -18.08 0.07 13.15
CA GLY A 43 -17.77 1.07 12.11
C GLY A 43 -16.72 0.64 11.10
N ILE A 44 -16.61 1.44 10.04
CA ILE A 44 -15.63 1.26 8.96
C ILE A 44 -14.52 2.28 9.14
N PHE A 45 -13.28 1.80 9.15
CA PHE A 45 -12.07 2.59 9.34
C PHE A 45 -11.10 2.36 8.18
N GLY A 46 -10.35 3.39 7.85
CA GLY A 46 -9.36 3.35 6.77
C GLY A 46 -7.92 3.36 7.27
N ILE A 47 -7.03 2.74 6.51
CA ILE A 47 -5.59 2.99 6.56
C ILE A 47 -5.16 3.47 5.18
N ALA A 48 -4.67 4.70 5.09
CA ALA A 48 -4.27 5.30 3.81
C ALA A 48 -2.79 5.69 3.82
N GLY A 49 -2.16 5.62 2.65
CA GLY A 49 -0.75 5.95 2.47
C GLY A 49 -0.24 5.45 1.13
N GLU A 50 0.94 5.93 0.75
CA GLU A 50 1.57 5.57 -0.52
C GLU A 50 1.78 4.05 -0.67
N THR A 51 1.87 3.57 -1.91
CA THR A 51 2.19 2.17 -2.18
C THR A 51 3.58 1.83 -1.66
N GLY A 52 3.71 0.74 -0.89
CA GLY A 52 4.98 0.34 -0.27
C GLY A 52 5.28 0.97 1.10
N ILE A 53 4.39 1.84 1.62
CA ILE A 53 4.61 2.55 2.89
C ILE A 53 4.46 1.70 4.16
N GLY A 54 3.88 0.49 4.01
CA GLY A 54 3.68 -0.46 5.12
C GLY A 54 2.24 -0.67 5.58
N LYS A 55 1.21 -0.37 4.76
CA LYS A 55 -0.21 -0.59 5.13
C LYS A 55 -0.50 -2.03 5.58
N THR A 56 -0.11 -3.01 4.76
CA THR A 56 -0.25 -4.44 5.08
C THR A 56 0.51 -4.83 6.35
N THR A 57 1.70 -4.26 6.56
CA THR A 57 2.47 -4.45 7.79
C THR A 57 1.67 -3.96 8.99
N VAL A 58 1.17 -2.73 8.97
CA VAL A 58 0.36 -2.17 10.07
C VAL A 58 -0.88 -3.03 10.34
N LEU A 59 -1.61 -3.46 9.31
CA LEU A 59 -2.74 -4.38 9.45
C LEU A 59 -2.37 -5.67 10.19
N ASN A 60 -1.21 -6.27 9.89
CA ASN A 60 -0.76 -7.51 10.53
C ASN A 60 -0.44 -7.35 12.02
N PHE A 61 -0.18 -6.12 12.49
CA PHE A 61 0.09 -5.84 13.91
C PHE A 61 -1.16 -5.47 14.72
N ILE A 62 -2.33 -5.36 14.08
CA ILE A 62 -3.60 -5.13 14.78
C ILE A 62 -3.98 -6.41 15.52
N THR A 63 -3.87 -6.36 16.85
CA THR A 63 -4.07 -7.48 17.77
C THR A 63 -4.82 -7.03 19.03
N PRO A 64 -6.02 -6.45 18.90
CA PRO A 64 -6.84 -6.06 20.05
C PRO A 64 -7.18 -7.28 20.93
N LYS A 65 -7.25 -7.07 22.24
CA LYS A 65 -7.68 -8.11 23.19
C LYS A 65 -9.17 -8.36 23.05
N GLU A 66 -9.59 -9.61 23.24
CA GLU A 66 -11.01 -10.01 23.31
C GLU A 66 -11.82 -9.70 22.05
N VAL A 67 -11.16 -9.63 20.89
CA VAL A 67 -11.80 -9.44 19.58
C VAL A 67 -11.42 -10.60 18.67
N PHE A 68 -12.41 -11.19 18.02
CA PHE A 68 -12.19 -12.18 16.99
C PHE A 68 -11.75 -11.49 15.70
N ILE A 69 -10.65 -11.93 15.08
CA ILE A 69 -10.05 -11.24 13.94
C ILE A 69 -10.02 -12.16 12.73
N ARG A 70 -10.47 -11.67 11.57
CA ARG A 70 -10.22 -12.29 10.27
C ARG A 70 -9.64 -11.27 9.30
N LYS A 71 -8.66 -11.72 8.54
CA LYS A 71 -8.05 -10.94 7.46
C LYS A 71 -8.43 -11.55 6.12
N VAL A 72 -8.88 -10.71 5.20
CA VAL A 72 -9.20 -11.06 3.82
C VAL A 72 -8.40 -10.17 2.89
N ASN A 73 -7.86 -10.75 1.83
CA ASN A 73 -7.16 -10.03 0.77
C ASN A 73 -8.06 -10.01 -0.46
N ILE A 74 -8.18 -8.86 -1.13
CA ILE A 74 -8.95 -8.74 -2.36
C ILE A 74 -8.01 -8.86 -3.58
N SER A 75 -8.20 -9.92 -4.33
CA SER A 75 -7.45 -10.33 -5.52
C SER A 75 -8.20 -10.08 -6.84
N LEU A 76 -9.54 -10.13 -6.85
CA LEU A 76 -10.37 -9.89 -8.04
C LEU A 76 -10.91 -8.46 -8.08
N ARG A 77 -10.61 -7.76 -9.18
CA ARG A 77 -10.40 -6.31 -9.18
C ARG A 77 -11.04 -5.57 -10.37
N ASP A 78 -11.92 -6.24 -11.09
CA ASP A 78 -12.40 -5.71 -12.37
C ASP A 78 -13.73 -4.95 -12.26
N SER A 79 -14.46 -5.11 -11.16
CA SER A 79 -15.78 -4.49 -10.93
C SER A 79 -16.23 -4.60 -9.48
N THR A 80 -17.22 -3.78 -9.08
CA THR A 80 -17.92 -3.90 -7.79
C THR A 80 -18.36 -5.33 -7.47
N ASP A 81 -18.92 -6.03 -8.46
CA ASP A 81 -19.39 -7.42 -8.33
C ASP A 81 -18.22 -8.37 -8.01
N SER A 82 -17.08 -8.16 -8.66
CA SER A 82 -15.86 -8.96 -8.44
C SER A 82 -15.29 -8.75 -7.05
N ILE A 83 -15.30 -7.51 -6.54
CA ILE A 83 -14.84 -7.19 -5.19
C ILE A 83 -15.78 -7.80 -4.15
N LEU A 84 -17.10 -7.68 -4.32
CA LEU A 84 -18.08 -8.28 -3.40
C LEU A 84 -17.96 -9.81 -3.36
N TYR A 85 -17.84 -10.43 -4.53
CA TYR A 85 -17.62 -11.86 -4.65
C TYR A 85 -16.37 -12.27 -3.86
N ASP A 86 -15.23 -11.64 -4.14
CA ASP A 86 -13.95 -12.05 -3.57
C ASP A 86 -13.91 -11.81 -2.05
N LEU A 87 -14.51 -10.70 -1.60
CA LEU A 87 -14.71 -10.44 -0.18
C LEU A 87 -15.51 -11.56 0.49
N THR A 88 -16.65 -11.93 -0.10
CA THR A 88 -17.55 -12.92 0.51
C THR A 88 -16.94 -14.31 0.47
N TYR A 89 -16.34 -14.68 -0.66
CA TYR A 89 -15.64 -15.95 -0.84
C TYR A 89 -14.47 -16.08 0.13
N ASN A 90 -13.60 -15.06 0.24
CA ASN A 90 -12.43 -15.14 1.12
C ASN A 90 -12.81 -15.09 2.59
N LEU A 91 -13.86 -14.34 2.97
CA LEU A 91 -14.37 -14.38 4.33
C LEU A 91 -14.92 -15.77 4.66
N ALA A 92 -15.77 -16.34 3.81
CA ALA A 92 -16.30 -17.69 3.94
C ALA A 92 -15.17 -18.72 4.08
N LYS A 93 -14.20 -18.70 3.16
CA LYS A 93 -13.00 -19.55 3.21
C LYS A 93 -12.22 -19.42 4.52
N SER A 94 -12.10 -18.21 5.06
CA SER A 94 -11.39 -17.96 6.32
C SER A 94 -12.12 -18.47 7.58
N LEU A 95 -13.42 -18.78 7.45
CA LEU A 95 -14.30 -19.20 8.55
C LEU A 95 -14.68 -20.69 8.50
N GLU A 96 -14.30 -21.45 7.46
CA GLU A 96 -14.72 -22.85 7.29
C GLU A 96 -14.28 -23.77 8.44
N SER A 97 -13.17 -23.43 9.07
CA SER A 97 -12.64 -24.19 10.21
C SER A 97 -13.18 -23.72 11.57
N ASP A 98 -14.06 -22.71 11.60
CA ASP A 98 -14.58 -22.12 12.83
C ASP A 98 -15.88 -22.79 13.29
N GLY A 99 -15.75 -23.99 13.88
CA GLY A 99 -16.77 -24.65 14.71
C GLY A 99 -18.23 -24.41 14.27
N GLU A 100 -18.96 -23.61 15.04
CA GLU A 100 -20.38 -23.30 14.84
C GLU A 100 -20.70 -22.61 13.50
N ILE A 101 -19.77 -21.83 12.95
CA ILE A 101 -19.95 -21.04 11.72
C ILE A 101 -19.45 -21.82 10.49
N GLY A 102 -18.57 -22.81 10.70
CA GLY A 102 -17.82 -23.47 9.63
C GLY A 102 -18.68 -24.12 8.55
N LYS A 103 -19.81 -24.74 8.92
CA LYS A 103 -20.72 -25.38 7.94
C LYS A 103 -21.39 -24.35 7.02
N ASP A 104 -21.85 -23.24 7.58
CA ASP A 104 -22.49 -22.17 6.81
C ASP A 104 -21.46 -21.46 5.92
N ALA A 105 -20.27 -21.22 6.46
CA ALA A 105 -19.15 -20.67 5.71
C ALA A 105 -18.79 -21.55 4.52
N GLN A 106 -18.71 -22.87 4.72
CA GLN A 106 -18.45 -23.83 3.64
C GLN A 106 -19.55 -23.80 2.57
N SER A 107 -20.83 -23.79 2.97
CA SER A 107 -21.96 -23.72 2.04
C SER A 107 -21.94 -22.42 1.22
N ILE A 108 -21.65 -21.28 1.84
CA ILE A 108 -21.53 -19.99 1.16
C ILE A 108 -20.34 -20.00 0.19
N LYS A 109 -19.18 -20.54 0.59
CA LYS A 109 -18.02 -20.66 -0.31
C LYS A 109 -18.34 -21.48 -1.55
N GLU A 110 -18.99 -22.64 -1.36
CA GLU A 110 -19.38 -23.54 -2.46
C GLU A 110 -20.39 -22.88 -3.40
N TRP A 111 -21.40 -22.17 -2.85
CA TRP A 111 -22.35 -21.39 -3.64
C TRP A 111 -21.65 -20.30 -4.46
N MET A 112 -20.76 -19.54 -3.84
CA MET A 112 -19.98 -18.49 -4.51
C MET A 112 -19.17 -19.07 -5.68
N ALA A 113 -18.47 -20.19 -5.44
CA ALA A 113 -17.69 -20.86 -6.48
C ALA A 113 -18.57 -21.32 -7.66
N TYR A 114 -19.76 -21.85 -7.37
CA TYR A 114 -20.73 -22.25 -8.39
C TYR A 114 -21.24 -21.06 -9.20
N GLU A 115 -21.72 -20.00 -8.55
CA GLU A 115 -22.24 -18.79 -9.21
C GLU A 115 -21.23 -18.16 -10.17
N VAL A 116 -19.96 -18.04 -9.77
CA VAL A 116 -18.96 -17.44 -10.67
C VAL A 116 -18.64 -18.36 -11.85
N SER A 117 -18.66 -19.68 -11.66
CA SER A 117 -18.44 -20.64 -12.74
C SER A 117 -19.55 -20.62 -13.80
N THR A 118 -20.78 -20.28 -13.43
CA THR A 118 -21.95 -20.21 -14.33
C THR A 118 -22.10 -18.85 -15.00
N VAL A 119 -21.72 -17.77 -14.31
CA VAL A 119 -21.88 -16.37 -14.75
C VAL A 119 -20.76 -15.92 -15.67
N ARG A 120 -19.53 -16.42 -15.53
CA ARG A 120 -18.43 -16.04 -16.43
C ARG A 120 -17.57 -17.25 -16.74
N GLY A 121 -17.23 -17.42 -18.02
CA GLY A 121 -16.07 -18.22 -18.45
C GLY A 121 -14.74 -17.62 -17.98
N PHE A 122 -14.69 -17.12 -16.74
CA PHE A 122 -13.53 -16.60 -16.07
C PHE A 122 -12.63 -17.79 -15.77
N SER A 123 -11.56 -17.91 -16.54
CA SER A 123 -10.40 -18.72 -16.21
C SER A 123 -9.72 -18.10 -14.98
N LEU A 124 -10.29 -18.32 -13.80
CA LEU A 124 -9.59 -18.16 -12.54
C LEU A 124 -8.55 -19.27 -12.50
N GLY A 125 -7.31 -18.97 -12.14
CA GLY A 125 -6.18 -19.91 -12.03
C GLY A 125 -6.34 -20.96 -10.91
N LEU A 126 -7.54 -21.48 -10.72
CA LEU A 126 -7.83 -22.73 -10.06
C LEU A 126 -7.73 -23.81 -11.13
N SER A 127 -6.70 -24.64 -11.04
CA SER A 127 -6.59 -25.89 -11.78
C SER A 127 -7.76 -26.83 -11.43
N MET A 128 -8.92 -26.62 -12.04
CA MET A 128 -9.96 -27.63 -12.14
C MET A 128 -9.58 -28.56 -13.29
N VAL A 129 -8.70 -29.52 -13.01
CA VAL A 129 -8.60 -30.74 -13.81
C VAL A 129 -9.81 -31.59 -13.43
N GLY A 130 -10.85 -31.53 -14.26
CA GLY A 130 -12.05 -32.33 -14.12
C GLY A 130 -12.85 -32.23 -15.40
N SER A 131 -12.75 -33.26 -16.23
CA SER A 131 -13.33 -33.37 -17.56
C SER A 131 -14.84 -33.06 -17.59
N ALA A 132 -15.23 -31.99 -18.27
CA ALA A 132 -16.56 -31.85 -18.84
C ALA A 132 -16.46 -31.02 -20.12
N SER A 133 -16.36 -31.71 -21.25
CA SER A 133 -16.59 -31.15 -22.57
C SER A 133 -18.06 -30.74 -22.68
N ALA A 134 -18.37 -29.47 -22.46
CA ALA A 134 -19.68 -28.89 -22.75
C ALA A 134 -19.51 -27.76 -23.76
N SER A 135 -20.07 -27.97 -24.95
CA SER A 135 -20.15 -27.03 -26.05
C SER A 135 -20.82 -25.72 -25.62
N PHE A 136 -20.07 -24.62 -25.67
CA PHE A 136 -20.61 -23.27 -25.46
C PHE A 136 -21.51 -22.90 -26.65
N GLN A 137 -22.83 -23.06 -26.46
CA GLN A 137 -23.81 -22.28 -27.21
C GLN A 137 -23.89 -20.89 -26.58
N THR A 138 -23.80 -19.87 -27.43
CA THR A 138 -24.07 -18.47 -27.08
C THR A 138 -25.54 -18.32 -26.69
N SER A 139 -25.85 -18.37 -25.40
CA SER A 139 -27.12 -17.94 -24.85
C SER A 139 -26.86 -17.22 -23.52
N ASN A 140 -27.53 -16.06 -23.34
CA ASN A 140 -27.56 -15.19 -22.17
C ASN A 140 -26.64 -15.58 -21.01
N THR A 141 -25.45 -14.98 -20.96
CA THR A 141 -24.56 -15.04 -19.81
C THR A 141 -25.34 -14.67 -18.54
N PRO A 142 -25.52 -15.58 -17.57
CA PRO A 142 -26.18 -15.26 -16.30
C PRO A 142 -25.43 -14.10 -15.66
N ARG A 143 -26.14 -13.15 -15.04
CA ARG A 143 -25.52 -12.06 -14.27
C ARG A 143 -25.27 -12.55 -12.85
N PHE A 144 -24.13 -12.17 -12.26
CA PHE A 144 -23.81 -12.47 -10.87
C PHE A 144 -24.94 -11.96 -9.98
N ASP A 145 -25.47 -12.83 -9.12
CA ASP A 145 -26.51 -12.43 -8.17
C ASP A 145 -25.90 -11.62 -7.02
N PHE A 146 -25.67 -10.34 -7.30
CA PHE A 146 -25.14 -9.37 -6.36
C PHE A 146 -25.96 -9.28 -5.08
N PHE A 147 -27.30 -9.40 -5.20
CA PHE A 147 -28.19 -9.28 -4.06
C PHE A 147 -28.02 -10.45 -3.10
N THR A 148 -28.07 -11.69 -3.62
CA THR A 148 -27.87 -12.89 -2.81
C THR A 148 -26.46 -12.95 -2.23
N ALA A 149 -25.43 -12.53 -2.97
CA ALA A 149 -24.07 -12.46 -2.45
C ALA A 149 -23.96 -11.52 -1.25
N ARG A 150 -24.60 -10.35 -1.33
CA ARG A 150 -24.66 -9.37 -0.24
C ARG A 150 -25.42 -9.90 0.98
N GLU A 151 -26.52 -10.63 0.79
CA GLU A 151 -27.25 -11.26 1.89
C GLU A 151 -26.43 -12.34 2.58
N LYS A 152 -25.75 -13.20 1.81
CA LYS A 152 -24.86 -14.24 2.35
C LYS A 152 -23.69 -13.65 3.13
N LEU A 153 -23.11 -12.55 2.65
CA LEU A 153 -22.09 -11.81 3.40
C LEU A 153 -22.63 -11.33 4.75
N ALA A 154 -23.81 -10.71 4.75
CA ALA A 154 -24.45 -10.20 5.96
C ALA A 154 -24.77 -11.34 6.96
N GLU A 155 -25.30 -12.46 6.47
CA GLU A 155 -25.61 -13.64 7.26
C GLU A 155 -24.35 -14.20 7.95
N LEU A 156 -23.28 -14.39 7.18
CA LEU A 156 -22.01 -14.92 7.67
C LEU A 156 -21.41 -14.04 8.75
N ILE A 157 -21.42 -12.72 8.51
CA ILE A 157 -20.92 -11.73 9.45
C ILE A 157 -21.77 -11.72 10.74
N THR A 158 -23.09 -11.75 10.62
CA THR A 158 -24.03 -11.75 11.76
C THR A 158 -23.82 -12.97 12.66
N LYS A 159 -23.77 -14.17 12.05
CA LYS A 159 -23.51 -15.42 12.77
C LYS A 159 -22.15 -15.40 13.46
N THR A 160 -21.15 -14.80 12.82
CA THR A 160 -19.81 -14.65 13.40
C THR A 160 -19.85 -13.80 14.66
N VAL A 161 -20.53 -12.65 14.63
CA VAL A 161 -20.66 -11.80 15.82
C VAL A 161 -21.46 -12.47 16.93
N GLN A 162 -22.52 -13.20 16.60
CA GLN A 162 -23.32 -13.93 17.59
C GLN A 162 -22.51 -15.05 18.28
N SER A 163 -21.68 -15.79 17.54
CA SER A 163 -20.89 -16.91 18.08
C SER A 163 -19.59 -16.46 18.76
N LYS A 164 -18.94 -15.41 18.25
CA LYS A 164 -17.60 -14.99 18.69
C LYS A 164 -17.57 -13.68 19.49
N GLY A 165 -18.70 -12.99 19.61
CA GLY A 165 -18.75 -11.65 20.20
C GLY A 165 -18.22 -10.60 19.23
N LYS A 166 -17.30 -9.74 19.70
CA LYS A 166 -16.79 -8.65 18.87
C LYS A 166 -15.93 -9.19 17.71
N PHE A 167 -16.26 -8.76 16.50
CA PHE A 167 -15.60 -9.19 15.27
C PHE A 167 -14.87 -8.02 14.59
N LEU A 168 -13.63 -8.26 14.21
CA LEU A 168 -12.80 -7.40 13.38
C LEU A 168 -12.55 -8.06 12.03
N LEU A 169 -12.94 -7.38 10.96
CA LEU A 169 -12.58 -7.74 9.59
C LEU A 169 -11.51 -6.79 9.05
N LEU A 170 -10.33 -7.34 8.75
CA LEU A 170 -9.25 -6.62 8.09
C LEU A 170 -9.31 -6.90 6.60
N ILE A 171 -9.49 -5.86 5.78
CA ILE A 171 -9.54 -5.96 4.32
C ILE A 171 -8.28 -5.32 3.73
N ASP A 172 -7.46 -6.12 3.06
CA ASP A 172 -6.21 -5.68 2.45
C ASP A 172 -6.30 -5.70 0.91
N GLU A 173 -5.35 -5.01 0.27
CA GLU A 173 -5.19 -4.88 -1.19
C GLU A 173 -6.27 -4.11 -1.97
N LEU A 174 -7.24 -3.49 -1.29
CA LEU A 174 -8.15 -2.52 -1.93
C LEU A 174 -7.45 -1.21 -2.34
N ASP A 175 -6.19 -1.00 -1.92
CA ASP A 175 -5.39 0.16 -2.27
C ASP A 175 -4.88 0.19 -3.72
N LYS A 176 -5.02 -0.94 -4.43
CA LYS A 176 -4.65 -1.11 -5.84
C LYS A 176 -5.79 -0.81 -6.80
N GLU A 177 -6.99 -0.60 -6.27
CA GLU A 177 -8.22 -0.36 -7.03
C GLU A 177 -8.45 1.11 -7.33
N LYS A 178 -9.30 1.37 -8.34
CA LYS A 178 -9.83 2.71 -8.56
C LYS A 178 -10.66 3.12 -7.36
N LYS A 179 -10.43 4.34 -6.90
CA LYS A 179 -11.14 4.94 -5.77
C LYS A 179 -12.66 4.78 -5.92
N GLU A 180 -13.21 5.07 -7.10
CA GLU A 180 -14.65 5.05 -7.34
C GLU A 180 -15.24 3.66 -7.12
N ASP A 181 -14.54 2.61 -7.54
CA ASP A 181 -14.99 1.22 -7.42
C ASP A 181 -14.92 0.74 -5.97
N VAL A 182 -13.87 1.12 -5.24
CA VAL A 182 -13.75 0.86 -3.78
C VAL A 182 -14.90 1.51 -3.04
N LEU A 183 -15.16 2.80 -3.28
CA LEU A 183 -16.21 3.53 -2.57
C LEU A 183 -17.60 3.01 -2.89
N ARG A 184 -17.89 2.73 -4.18
CA ARG A 184 -19.15 2.12 -4.59
C ARG A 184 -19.37 0.76 -3.94
N THR A 185 -18.33 -0.05 -3.86
CA THR A 185 -18.44 -1.36 -3.21
C THR A 185 -18.75 -1.20 -1.74
N ILE A 186 -17.98 -0.40 -1.01
CA ILE A 186 -18.19 -0.19 0.43
C ILE A 186 -19.58 0.39 0.68
N ASP A 187 -20.02 1.38 -0.09
CA ASP A 187 -21.34 1.97 0.03
C ASP A 187 -22.47 0.95 -0.21
N ALA A 188 -22.30 0.08 -1.21
CA ALA A 188 -23.29 -0.96 -1.53
C ALA A 188 -23.47 -2.03 -0.44
N ILE A 189 -22.43 -2.29 0.37
CA ILE A 189 -22.48 -3.23 1.50
C ILE A 189 -22.64 -2.55 2.86
N LYS A 190 -22.55 -1.21 2.92
CA LYS A 190 -22.53 -0.43 4.16
C LYS A 190 -23.72 -0.74 5.07
N SER A 191 -24.93 -0.81 4.51
CA SER A 191 -26.15 -1.09 5.28
C SER A 191 -26.18 -2.48 5.91
N GLN A 192 -25.40 -3.43 5.39
CA GLN A 192 -25.32 -4.81 5.84
C GLN A 192 -24.19 -5.04 6.84
N ILE A 193 -23.22 -4.13 6.87
CA ILE A 193 -21.99 -4.26 7.66
C ILE A 193 -21.88 -3.23 8.79
N LEU A 194 -22.83 -2.29 8.90
CA LEU A 194 -22.92 -1.38 10.04
C LEU A 194 -23.90 -1.94 11.07
N PHE A 195 -23.41 -2.80 11.95
CA PHE A 195 -24.17 -3.31 13.09
C PHE A 195 -23.24 -3.51 14.30
N ASP A 196 -23.83 -3.58 15.49
CA ASP A 196 -23.08 -3.59 16.75
C ASP A 196 -22.10 -4.76 16.85
N ASN A 197 -20.97 -4.51 17.51
CA ASN A 197 -19.85 -5.44 17.71
C ASN A 197 -19.12 -5.85 16.43
N PHE A 198 -19.25 -5.09 15.35
CA PHE A 198 -18.49 -5.31 14.11
C PHE A 198 -17.70 -4.09 13.65
N VAL A 199 -16.38 -4.29 13.55
CA VAL A 199 -15.43 -3.27 13.11
C VAL A 199 -14.71 -3.74 11.85
N ILE A 200 -14.54 -2.84 10.89
CA ILE A 200 -13.82 -3.10 9.65
C ILE A 200 -12.68 -2.12 9.52
N VAL A 201 -11.49 -2.63 9.18
CA VAL A 201 -10.33 -1.80 8.84
C VAL A 201 -9.87 -2.16 7.44
N ILE A 202 -9.82 -1.15 6.56
CA ILE A 202 -9.58 -1.33 5.13
C ILE A 202 -8.29 -0.61 4.71
N SER A 203 -7.43 -1.27 3.93
CA SER A 203 -6.34 -0.59 3.21
C SER A 203 -6.90 0.25 2.06
N LEU A 204 -6.65 1.55 2.07
CA LEU A 204 -7.21 2.49 1.09
C LEU A 204 -6.14 3.03 0.13
N PRO A 205 -6.51 3.32 -1.14
CA PRO A 205 -5.65 4.04 -2.07
C PRO A 205 -5.26 5.42 -1.54
N TYR A 206 -4.04 5.88 -1.86
CA TYR A 206 -3.55 7.20 -1.46
C TYR A 206 -4.38 8.36 -2.06
N SER A 207 -5.05 8.18 -3.20
CA SER A 207 -5.94 9.20 -3.75
C SER A 207 -7.06 9.59 -2.78
N ILE A 208 -7.55 8.63 -1.98
CA ILE A 208 -8.59 8.87 -0.97
C ILE A 208 -8.09 9.85 0.11
N TYR A 209 -6.80 9.81 0.47
CA TYR A 209 -6.22 10.74 1.45
C TYR A 209 -6.33 12.20 1.00
N ARG A 210 -5.95 12.49 -0.26
CA ARG A 210 -5.93 13.87 -0.77
C ARG A 210 -7.31 14.51 -0.76
N GLU A 211 -8.34 13.70 -0.97
CA GLU A 211 -9.72 14.15 -0.99
C GLU A 211 -10.33 14.18 0.40
N TYR A 212 -10.08 13.19 1.26
CA TYR A 212 -10.61 13.17 2.63
C TYR A 212 -10.15 14.40 3.45
N ALA A 213 -8.88 14.80 3.29
CA ALA A 213 -8.35 15.99 3.94
C ALA A 213 -9.02 17.29 3.45
N ALA A 214 -9.40 17.35 2.17
CA ALA A 214 -10.13 18.48 1.59
C ALA A 214 -11.62 18.46 2.01
N ASP A 215 -12.28 17.29 1.96
CA ASP A 215 -13.68 17.09 2.33
C ASP A 215 -13.94 17.51 3.78
N ARG A 216 -13.06 17.16 4.74
CA ARG A 216 -13.22 17.58 6.14
C ARG A 216 -13.14 19.10 6.38
N MET A 217 -12.50 19.83 5.46
CA MET A 217 -12.45 21.30 5.53
C MET A 217 -13.68 21.95 4.89
N HIS A 218 -14.42 21.23 4.04
CA HIS A 218 -15.66 21.70 3.44
C HIS A 218 -16.85 21.38 4.36
N TRP A 219 -17.05 22.21 5.38
CA TRP A 219 -18.28 22.17 6.19
C TRP A 219 -19.53 22.28 5.29
N ASN A 220 -20.31 21.19 5.23
CA ASN A 220 -21.65 21.07 4.62
C ASN A 220 -21.76 20.76 3.12
N GLU A 221 -20.68 20.46 2.40
CA GLU A 221 -20.79 19.73 1.13
C GLU A 221 -20.53 18.25 1.44
N SER A 222 -21.57 17.41 1.33
CA SER A 222 -21.53 16.00 1.73
C SER A 222 -20.46 15.21 0.95
N GLY A 223 -19.22 15.21 1.44
CA GLY A 223 -18.17 14.33 0.97
C GLY A 223 -18.60 12.88 1.19
N ASN A 224 -18.62 12.09 0.12
CA ASN A 224 -19.06 10.69 0.16
C ASN A 224 -18.22 9.84 1.15
N LEU A 225 -16.99 10.28 1.45
CA LEU A 225 -16.06 9.59 2.32
C LEU A 225 -16.44 9.67 3.81
N GLU A 226 -16.95 10.80 4.29
CA GLU A 226 -17.36 10.94 5.70
C GLU A 226 -18.58 10.09 6.04
N ASN A 227 -19.45 9.89 5.05
CA ASN A 227 -20.56 8.97 5.20
C ASN A 227 -20.07 7.53 5.40
N ILE A 228 -18.96 7.14 4.78
CA ILE A 228 -18.48 5.76 4.77
C ILE A 228 -17.56 5.47 5.96
N PHE A 229 -16.54 6.31 6.17
CA PHE A 229 -15.48 6.06 7.15
C PHE A 229 -15.67 6.90 8.41
N LYS A 230 -15.65 6.23 9.58
CA LYS A 230 -15.65 6.93 10.87
C LYS A 230 -14.33 7.66 11.12
N ASP A 231 -13.23 7.04 10.72
CA ASP A 231 -11.90 7.63 10.79
C ASP A 231 -10.93 6.98 9.78
N ILE A 232 -9.85 7.68 9.44
CA ILE A 232 -8.79 7.18 8.58
C ILE A 232 -7.43 7.45 9.23
N VAL A 233 -6.65 6.39 9.44
CA VAL A 233 -5.28 6.48 9.94
C VAL A 233 -4.32 6.62 8.77
N PHE A 234 -3.51 7.67 8.78
CA PHE A 234 -2.57 7.97 7.71
C PHE A 234 -1.17 7.45 8.02
N LEU A 235 -0.59 6.75 7.07
CA LEU A 235 0.80 6.32 7.12
C LEU A 235 1.65 7.31 6.32
N GLU A 236 2.30 8.21 7.05
CA GLU A 236 3.27 9.15 6.49
C GLU A 236 4.57 8.45 6.10
N PRO A 237 5.32 8.97 5.12
CA PRO A 237 6.65 8.50 4.80
C PRO A 237 7.60 8.54 6.00
N LEU A 238 8.38 7.48 6.14
CA LEU A 238 9.38 7.37 7.20
C LEU A 238 10.46 8.45 7.06
N SER A 239 11.05 8.85 8.18
CA SER A 239 12.20 9.73 8.15
C SER A 239 13.43 9.01 7.57
N LYS A 240 14.47 9.77 7.20
CA LYS A 240 15.72 9.18 6.72
C LYS A 240 16.35 8.26 7.77
N SER A 241 16.33 8.66 9.04
CA SER A 241 16.83 7.85 10.15
C SER A 241 16.03 6.57 10.34
N ASP A 242 14.71 6.62 10.19
CA ASP A 242 13.84 5.44 10.31
C ASP A 242 14.13 4.43 9.18
N ILE A 243 14.35 4.90 7.94
CA ILE A 243 14.73 4.02 6.83
C ILE A 243 16.11 3.38 7.09
N LYS A 244 17.08 4.15 7.59
CA LYS A 244 18.39 3.62 7.96
C LYS A 244 18.26 2.56 9.06
N GLU A 245 17.50 2.84 10.12
CA GLU A 245 17.24 1.91 11.20
C GLU A 245 16.57 0.62 10.68
N LEU A 246 15.58 0.74 9.79
CA LEU A 246 14.91 -0.40 9.18
C LEU A 246 15.90 -1.30 8.44
N LEU A 247 16.78 -0.73 7.63
CA LEU A 247 17.80 -1.50 6.91
C LEU A 247 18.80 -2.16 7.87
N VAL A 248 19.26 -1.44 8.90
CA VAL A 248 20.19 -1.96 9.91
C VAL A 248 19.56 -3.11 10.71
N LYS A 249 18.31 -2.96 11.17
CA LYS A 249 17.56 -4.02 11.86
C LYS A 249 17.43 -5.28 11.00
N ARG A 250 17.07 -5.11 9.71
CA ARG A 250 16.92 -6.22 8.75
C ARG A 250 18.23 -6.96 8.48
N LEU A 251 19.35 -6.26 8.54
CA LEU A 251 20.69 -6.76 8.15
C LEU A 251 21.67 -6.85 9.31
N HIS A 252 21.19 -6.88 10.55
CA HIS A 252 22.01 -6.75 11.75
C HIS A 252 23.14 -7.79 11.85
N GLU A 253 22.91 -9.03 11.40
CA GLU A 253 23.92 -10.10 11.39
C GLU A 253 25.01 -9.89 10.32
N TYR A 254 24.77 -9.02 9.35
CA TYR A 254 25.60 -8.85 8.16
C TYR A 254 26.13 -7.43 7.97
N LEU A 255 26.05 -6.57 8.99
CA LEU A 255 26.52 -5.17 8.90
C LEU A 255 27.99 -5.06 8.48
N HIS A 256 28.83 -6.03 8.83
CA HIS A 256 30.23 -6.08 8.42
C HIS A 256 30.44 -6.17 6.90
N LEU A 257 29.45 -6.65 6.15
CA LEU A 257 29.47 -6.75 4.69
C LEU A 257 29.04 -5.46 3.98
N ILE A 258 28.70 -4.41 4.72
CA ILE A 258 28.13 -3.18 4.18
C ILE A 258 28.82 -1.97 4.82
N SER A 259 29.14 -0.95 4.03
CA SER A 259 29.64 0.32 4.56
C SER A 259 28.49 1.23 5.00
N ASP A 260 28.71 2.08 6.01
CA ASP A 260 27.65 2.97 6.53
C ASP A 260 27.08 3.91 5.46
N ASN A 261 27.93 4.38 4.54
CA ASN A 261 27.55 5.22 3.42
C ASN A 261 26.52 4.56 2.49
N VAL A 262 26.51 3.23 2.38
CA VAL A 262 25.50 2.52 1.56
C VAL A 262 24.12 2.67 2.18
N PHE A 263 24.00 2.55 3.51
CA PHE A 263 22.73 2.78 4.19
C PHE A 263 22.26 4.23 4.06
N GLU A 264 23.17 5.20 4.13
CA GLU A 264 22.85 6.62 3.93
C GLU A 264 22.29 6.89 2.54
N ILE A 265 22.92 6.36 1.49
CA ILE A 265 22.50 6.54 0.10
C ILE A 265 21.17 5.82 -0.16
N ALA A 266 20.99 4.60 0.35
CA ALA A 266 19.73 3.87 0.24
C ALA A 266 18.58 4.60 0.94
N SER A 267 18.86 5.19 2.11
CA SER A 267 17.86 5.95 2.88
C SER A 267 17.45 7.24 2.20
N ASP A 268 18.40 7.94 1.57
CA ASP A 268 18.08 9.08 0.72
C ASP A 268 17.25 8.64 -0.50
N PHE A 269 17.68 7.60 -1.23
CA PHE A 269 17.01 7.08 -2.42
C PHE A 269 15.54 6.74 -2.17
N ALA A 270 15.25 6.15 -1.01
CA ALA A 270 13.93 5.68 -0.64
C ALA A 270 12.90 6.80 -0.46
N ASP A 271 13.32 8.04 -0.18
CA ASP A 271 12.43 9.15 0.14
C ASP A 271 11.36 8.78 1.19
N GLY A 272 11.74 7.97 2.19
CA GLY A 272 10.83 7.53 3.26
C GLY A 272 9.92 6.35 2.91
N ASN A 273 10.06 5.74 1.73
CA ASN A 273 9.33 4.53 1.35
C ASN A 273 10.15 3.26 1.69
N PRO A 274 9.71 2.42 2.65
CA PRO A 274 10.42 1.20 3.04
C PRO A 274 10.69 0.23 1.89
N ARG A 275 9.72 0.06 0.98
CA ARG A 275 9.84 -0.83 -0.18
C ARG A 275 10.98 -0.38 -1.09
N ASP A 276 11.06 0.92 -1.38
CA ASP A 276 12.11 1.47 -2.25
C ASP A 276 13.50 1.29 -1.62
N ALA A 277 13.61 1.43 -0.28
CA ALA A 277 14.86 1.19 0.46
C ALA A 277 15.33 -0.26 0.36
N LEU A 278 14.42 -1.22 0.60
CA LEU A 278 14.72 -2.65 0.49
C LEU A 278 15.09 -3.00 -0.96
N TRP A 279 14.33 -2.48 -1.93
CA TRP A 279 14.54 -2.74 -3.34
C TRP A 279 15.88 -2.22 -3.86
N ILE A 280 16.27 -0.97 -3.55
CA ILE A 280 17.56 -0.44 -4.02
C ILE A 280 18.75 -1.19 -3.41
N MET A 281 18.64 -1.57 -2.13
CA MET A 281 19.65 -2.39 -1.47
C MET A 281 19.74 -3.77 -2.12
N ASN A 282 18.59 -4.42 -2.35
CA ASN A 282 18.51 -5.73 -2.99
C ASN A 282 19.13 -5.68 -4.41
N LYS A 283 18.79 -4.66 -5.19
CA LYS A 283 19.32 -4.45 -6.53
C LYS A 283 20.83 -4.22 -6.52
N THR A 284 21.32 -3.44 -5.56
CA THR A 284 22.76 -3.18 -5.38
C THR A 284 23.51 -4.47 -5.04
N VAL A 285 22.95 -5.32 -4.17
CA VAL A 285 23.51 -6.65 -3.86
C VAL A 285 23.56 -7.52 -5.12
N PHE A 286 22.47 -7.62 -5.87
CA PHE A 286 22.42 -8.44 -7.09
C PHE A 286 23.44 -8.01 -8.14
N ASP A 287 23.54 -6.71 -8.38
CA ASP A 287 24.46 -6.18 -9.40
C ASP A 287 25.94 -6.32 -8.98
N ASN A 288 26.23 -6.63 -7.71
CA ASN A 288 27.59 -6.72 -7.14
C ASN A 288 27.79 -7.99 -6.30
N ILE A 289 27.16 -9.11 -6.68
CA ILE A 289 27.10 -10.34 -5.86
C ILE A 289 28.48 -10.93 -5.52
N GLU A 290 29.45 -10.73 -6.42
CA GLU A 290 30.83 -11.21 -6.29
C GLU A 290 31.72 -10.28 -5.44
N ALA A 291 31.22 -9.11 -5.04
CA ALA A 291 31.97 -8.19 -4.21
C ALA A 291 32.13 -8.76 -2.78
N GLN A 292 33.27 -8.46 -2.14
CA GLN A 292 33.50 -8.85 -0.76
C GLN A 292 32.68 -8.01 0.24
N ARG A 293 32.44 -6.74 -0.11
CA ARG A 293 31.74 -5.76 0.72
C ARG A 293 31.03 -4.73 -0.16
N LEU A 294 29.86 -4.27 0.27
CA LEU A 294 29.16 -3.17 -0.38
C LEU A 294 29.71 -1.81 0.07
N GLU A 295 30.35 -1.12 -0.87
CA GLU A 295 30.85 0.24 -0.73
C GLU A 295 29.95 1.25 -1.45
N ALA A 296 30.16 2.54 -1.16
CA ALA A 296 29.36 3.63 -1.72
C ALA A 296 29.33 3.63 -3.27
N GLU A 297 30.43 3.27 -3.91
CA GLU A 297 30.51 3.19 -5.37
C GLU A 297 29.52 2.20 -5.99
N HIS A 298 29.26 1.07 -5.32
CA HIS A 298 28.34 0.04 -5.80
C HIS A 298 26.91 0.57 -5.88
N ILE A 299 26.42 1.16 -4.78
CA ILE A 299 25.06 1.71 -4.75
C ILE A 299 24.93 2.95 -5.64
N LEU A 300 25.95 3.81 -5.72
CA LEU A 300 25.93 4.97 -6.62
C LEU A 300 25.83 4.54 -8.09
N LYS A 301 26.53 3.48 -8.49
CA LYS A 301 26.43 2.92 -9.84
C LYS A 301 25.01 2.41 -10.13
N THR A 302 24.40 1.68 -9.19
CA THR A 302 23.02 1.20 -9.32
C THR A 302 22.01 2.35 -9.38
N VAL A 303 22.11 3.34 -8.49
CA VAL A 303 21.23 4.54 -8.49
C VAL A 303 21.36 5.31 -9.81
N ASN A 304 22.58 5.54 -10.30
CA ASN A 304 22.82 6.22 -11.56
C ASN A 304 22.19 5.49 -12.75
N LYS A 305 22.34 4.16 -12.79
CA LYS A 305 21.74 3.32 -13.83
C LYS A 305 20.21 3.47 -13.83
N LEU A 306 19.57 3.32 -12.68
CA LEU A 306 18.11 3.40 -12.54
C LEU A 306 17.56 4.79 -12.85
N ALA A 307 18.24 5.85 -12.39
CA ALA A 307 17.83 7.22 -12.67
C ALA A 307 17.79 7.51 -14.18
N ARG A 308 18.74 6.96 -14.96
CA ARG A 308 18.74 7.06 -16.43
C ARG A 308 17.57 6.32 -17.07
N GLU A 309 17.20 5.15 -16.53
CA GLU A 309 16.03 4.38 -17.00
C GLU A 309 14.70 5.12 -16.73
N TYR A 310 14.61 5.86 -15.62
CA TYR A 310 13.40 6.63 -15.27
C TYR A 310 13.22 7.94 -16.05
N ILE A 311 14.31 8.52 -16.57
CA ILE A 311 14.24 9.73 -17.39
C ILE A 311 13.88 9.32 -18.82
N THR A 312 12.59 9.13 -19.09
CA THR A 312 12.09 8.75 -20.41
C THR A 312 12.11 9.91 -21.42
N THR A 313 12.09 11.15 -20.93
CA THR A 313 12.22 12.36 -21.75
C THR A 313 13.49 13.11 -21.38
N PRO A 314 14.34 13.47 -22.36
CA PRO A 314 15.55 14.27 -22.10
C PRO A 314 15.22 15.54 -21.32
N LEU A 315 16.07 15.86 -20.35
CA LEU A 315 15.97 17.08 -19.58
C LEU A 315 16.62 18.23 -20.34
N THR A 316 16.01 19.42 -20.31
CA THR A 316 16.62 20.63 -20.89
C THR A 316 17.86 21.03 -20.09
N GLU A 317 18.73 21.85 -20.68
CA GLU A 317 19.92 22.37 -19.98
C GLU A 317 19.55 23.09 -18.68
N ASN A 318 18.50 23.92 -18.72
CA ASN A 318 18.03 24.61 -17.52
C ASN A 318 17.48 23.66 -16.44
N GLN A 319 16.81 22.57 -16.83
CA GLN A 319 16.37 21.54 -15.89
C GLN A 319 17.55 20.79 -15.28
N ARG A 320 18.56 20.41 -16.08
CA ARG A 320 19.79 19.76 -15.59
C ARG A 320 20.54 20.68 -14.61
N ARG A 321 20.68 21.96 -14.97
CA ARG A 321 21.27 22.98 -14.11
C ARG A 321 20.49 23.14 -12.80
N ALA A 322 19.17 23.20 -12.86
CA ALA A 322 18.31 23.28 -11.67
C ALA A 322 18.50 22.07 -10.75
N ILE A 323 18.53 20.85 -11.27
CA ILE A 323 18.76 19.64 -10.47
C ILE A 323 20.11 19.68 -9.77
N GLY A 324 21.17 20.11 -10.47
CA GLY A 324 22.51 20.28 -9.89
C GLY A 324 22.54 21.25 -8.70
N LEU A 325 21.82 22.37 -8.81
CA LEU A 325 21.73 23.38 -7.75
C LEU A 325 20.89 22.93 -6.54
N LEU A 326 19.95 22.01 -6.75
CA LEU A 326 18.98 21.57 -5.75
C LEU A 326 19.37 20.28 -5.01
N LYS A 327 20.54 19.68 -5.28
CA LYS A 327 20.96 18.39 -4.69
C LYS A 327 20.83 18.29 -3.17
N ASN A 328 21.10 19.39 -2.46
CA ASN A 328 21.03 19.45 -0.99
C ASN A 328 19.98 20.46 -0.50
N PHE A 329 19.08 20.91 -1.39
CA PHE A 329 18.05 21.87 -1.02
C PHE A 329 16.89 21.18 -0.29
N VAL A 330 16.49 21.77 0.83
CA VAL A 330 15.24 21.47 1.54
C VAL A 330 14.65 22.80 2.01
N GLY A 331 13.42 23.11 1.61
CA GLY A 331 12.80 24.37 2.00
C GLY A 331 11.46 24.64 1.33
N THR A 332 10.93 25.84 1.53
CA THR A 332 9.64 26.26 0.94
C THR A 332 9.79 26.54 -0.55
N LYS A 333 8.64 26.64 -1.26
CA LYS A 333 8.60 27.01 -2.69
C LYS A 333 9.32 28.33 -2.96
N ASP A 334 9.15 29.32 -2.10
CA ASP A 334 9.76 30.65 -2.28
C ASP A 334 11.29 30.59 -2.20
N LYS A 335 11.84 29.86 -1.22
CA LYS A 335 13.29 29.64 -1.11
C LYS A 335 13.83 28.84 -2.29
N LEU A 336 13.05 27.90 -2.81
CA LEU A 336 13.42 27.11 -3.99
C LEU A 336 13.49 28.01 -5.24
N VAL A 337 12.52 28.91 -5.40
CA VAL A 337 12.49 29.91 -6.48
C VAL A 337 13.69 30.85 -6.34
N GLU A 338 13.91 31.42 -5.17
CA GLU A 338 15.05 32.31 -4.86
C GLU A 338 16.39 31.65 -5.24
N ARG A 339 16.60 30.40 -4.82
CA ARG A 339 17.82 29.64 -5.10
C ARG A 339 18.11 29.48 -6.60
N LEU A 340 17.07 29.28 -7.41
CA LEU A 340 17.21 29.16 -8.86
C LEU A 340 17.40 30.54 -9.51
N GLN A 341 16.76 31.58 -8.99
CA GLN A 341 16.92 32.95 -9.49
C GLN A 341 18.31 33.52 -9.23
N GLU A 342 18.90 33.25 -8.05
CA GLU A 342 20.28 33.62 -7.71
C GLU A 342 21.30 33.07 -8.72
N SER A 343 20.98 31.94 -9.35
CA SER A 343 21.82 31.34 -10.40
C SER A 343 21.64 31.98 -11.79
N GLY A 344 20.78 33.00 -11.92
CA GLY A 344 20.54 33.73 -13.16
C GLY A 344 19.38 33.20 -14.01
N ILE A 345 18.53 32.31 -13.48
CA ILE A 345 17.32 31.82 -14.18
C ILE A 345 16.19 32.85 -14.00
N LYS A 346 15.56 33.29 -15.11
CA LYS A 346 14.43 34.24 -15.06
C LYS A 346 13.29 33.69 -14.19
N ARG A 347 12.56 34.58 -13.50
CA ARG A 347 11.47 34.20 -12.57
C ARG A 347 10.40 33.33 -13.22
N THR A 348 9.90 33.72 -14.39
CA THR A 348 8.87 32.98 -15.14
C THR A 348 9.35 31.59 -15.55
N THR A 349 10.60 31.51 -16.03
CA THR A 349 11.27 30.25 -16.37
C THR A 349 11.45 29.37 -15.13
N THR A 350 11.74 29.95 -13.98
CA THR A 350 11.91 29.23 -12.70
C THR A 350 10.63 28.49 -12.31
N TYR A 351 9.47 29.18 -12.27
CA TYR A 351 8.20 28.51 -11.96
C TYR A 351 7.86 27.40 -12.95
N SER A 352 8.10 27.62 -14.25
CA SER A 352 7.88 26.61 -15.28
C SER A 352 8.75 25.37 -15.07
N ILE A 353 10.05 25.55 -14.80
CA ILE A 353 10.98 24.44 -14.51
C ILE A 353 10.54 23.68 -13.26
N ILE A 354 10.19 24.38 -12.19
CA ILE A 354 9.76 23.75 -10.93
C ILE A 354 8.54 22.88 -11.17
N ASN A 355 7.51 23.40 -11.84
CA ASN A 355 6.29 22.65 -12.13
C ASN A 355 6.60 21.41 -12.99
N GLN A 356 7.42 21.55 -14.04
CA GLN A 356 7.84 20.41 -14.87
C GLN A 356 8.62 19.35 -14.09
N LEU A 357 9.50 19.76 -13.16
CA LEU A 357 10.27 18.82 -12.33
C LEU A 357 9.39 18.14 -11.26
N ILE A 358 8.34 18.81 -10.77
CA ILE A 358 7.34 18.21 -9.88
C ILE A 358 6.47 17.20 -10.64
N GLU A 359 6.01 17.54 -11.85
CA GLU A 359 5.27 16.63 -12.73
C GLU A 359 6.08 15.38 -13.04
N LYS A 360 7.38 15.53 -13.31
CA LYS A 360 8.34 14.44 -13.51
C LYS A 360 8.76 13.72 -12.22
N LYS A 361 8.24 14.11 -11.05
CA LYS A 361 8.60 13.54 -9.72
C LYS A 361 10.09 13.62 -9.37
N ILE A 362 10.82 14.55 -10.01
CA ILE A 362 12.22 14.82 -9.71
C ILE A 362 12.33 15.71 -8.48
N ILE A 363 11.45 16.71 -8.36
CA ILE A 363 11.21 17.45 -7.12
C ILE A 363 9.99 16.84 -6.45
N ILE A 364 10.10 16.61 -5.14
CA ILE A 364 8.98 16.16 -4.32
C ILE A 364 8.59 17.25 -3.33
N GLU A 365 7.28 17.39 -3.14
CA GLU A 365 6.66 18.30 -2.18
C GLU A 365 5.96 17.47 -1.10
N ARG A 366 6.24 17.80 0.17
CA ARG A 366 5.53 17.25 1.33
C ARG A 366 5.32 18.35 2.35
N ASN A 367 4.06 18.58 2.74
CA ASN A 367 3.68 19.58 3.74
C ASN A 367 4.30 20.97 3.49
N GLY A 368 4.29 21.42 2.22
CA GLY A 368 4.86 22.70 1.80
C GLY A 368 6.40 22.75 1.73
N VAL A 369 7.08 21.64 2.03
CA VAL A 369 8.54 21.49 1.93
C VAL A 369 8.89 20.78 0.62
N TYR A 370 9.76 21.42 -0.15
CA TYR A 370 10.27 20.95 -1.43
C TYR A 370 11.71 20.46 -1.27
N LYS A 371 12.01 19.33 -1.88
CA LYS A 371 13.37 18.81 -2.02
C LYS A 371 13.53 18.02 -3.31
N LEU A 372 14.78 17.82 -3.73
CA LEU A 372 15.09 16.88 -4.79
C LEU A 372 14.83 15.44 -4.28
N SER A 373 14.21 14.60 -5.10
CA SER A 373 14.08 13.17 -4.79
C SER A 373 15.46 12.54 -4.69
N GLY A 374 15.65 11.66 -3.70
CA GLY A 374 16.90 10.94 -3.50
C GLY A 374 17.31 10.08 -4.69
N LYS A 375 16.34 9.70 -5.54
CA LYS A 375 16.54 8.99 -6.81
C LYS A 375 17.44 9.76 -7.78
N TYR A 376 17.45 11.10 -7.68
CA TYR A 376 18.23 11.99 -8.55
C TYR A 376 19.35 12.75 -7.83
N LYS A 377 19.37 12.72 -6.49
CA LYS A 377 20.35 13.44 -5.65
C LYS A 377 21.80 13.14 -6.02
N TYR A 378 22.07 11.86 -6.25
CA TYR A 378 23.43 11.37 -6.54
C TYR A 378 23.72 11.24 -8.03
N THR A 379 22.76 11.56 -8.88
CA THR A 379 22.90 11.32 -10.31
C THR A 379 23.75 12.40 -10.97
N THR A 380 24.61 11.96 -11.89
CA THR A 380 25.22 12.84 -12.89
C THR A 380 24.30 12.82 -14.11
N ILE A 381 23.36 13.76 -14.14
CA ILE A 381 22.42 13.91 -15.26
C ILE A 381 23.12 14.76 -16.32
N GLU A 382 23.80 14.08 -17.24
CA GLU A 382 24.42 14.71 -18.42
C GLU A 382 23.40 15.18 -19.43
#